data_AF-A0A2X2MAY7-F1
#
_entry.id   AF-A0A2X2MAY7-F1
#
_cell.length_a   1.000
_cell.length_b   1.000
_cell.length_c   1.000
_cell.angle_alpha   90.00
_cell.angle_beta   90.00
_cell.angle_gamma   90.00
#
_symmetry.space_group_name_H-M   'P 1'
#
loop_
_entity.id
_entity.type
_entity.pdbx_description
1 polymer ?
#
loop_
_entity_poly.entity_id
_entity_poly.type
_entity_poly.pdbx_seq_one_letter_code
_entity_poly.pdbx_strand_id
1 'polypeptide(L)'
;MVDAEDNMSQYSEDVTSYYSAPSDLSNIRLGFKQEIEARKNGEKSIEECKIVFINNIKRFNQLTGMTEDEIRVLFNEGQKVNIIIIASGLYSDTIGAFDRESKMMVRTINQALISHKISEQEFIRVKDRFGEPELKVGEMYYINNQEYQKIKLMEG
;
A
#
# COMPACT_ATOMS: atom_id res chain seq x y z
N MET A 1 -8.81 -6.65 -6.14
CA MET A 1 -8.55 -5.19 -6.14
C MET A 1 -9.61 -4.49 -5.32
N VAL A 2 -9.17 -3.60 -4.43
CA VAL A 2 -10.01 -2.70 -3.64
C VAL A 2 -9.86 -1.32 -4.27
N ASP A 3 -10.94 -0.77 -4.80
CA ASP A 3 -10.92 0.50 -5.52
C ASP A 3 -11.95 1.46 -4.92
N ALA A 4 -11.50 2.23 -3.92
CA ALA A 4 -12.36 3.13 -3.17
C ALA A 4 -12.76 4.41 -3.95
N GLU A 5 -12.16 4.62 -5.13
CA GLU A 5 -12.46 5.75 -6.02
C GLU A 5 -13.24 5.35 -7.27
N ASP A 6 -13.40 4.04 -7.51
CA ASP A 6 -14.06 3.47 -8.69
C ASP A 6 -13.44 3.95 -10.03
N ASN A 7 -12.14 4.26 -10.04
CA ASN A 7 -11.37 4.73 -11.19
C ASN A 7 -10.45 3.66 -11.82
N MET A 8 -10.54 2.42 -11.33
CA MET A 8 -9.85 1.23 -11.83
C MET A 8 -10.81 0.18 -12.36
N SER A 9 -12.08 0.54 -12.61
CA SER A 9 -13.12 -0.38 -13.09
C SER A 9 -12.76 -1.09 -14.40
N GLN A 10 -11.92 -0.47 -15.25
CA GLN A 10 -11.39 -1.10 -16.46
C GLN A 10 -10.61 -2.40 -16.22
N TYR A 11 -10.05 -2.61 -15.02
CA TYR A 11 -9.30 -3.82 -14.66
C TYR A 11 -10.13 -4.83 -13.87
N SER A 12 -11.45 -4.65 -13.77
CA SER A 12 -12.33 -5.53 -12.99
C SER A 12 -12.34 -6.98 -13.48
N GLU A 13 -12.13 -7.19 -14.79
CA GLU A 13 -12.04 -8.53 -15.41
C GLU A 13 -10.64 -9.15 -15.29
N ASP A 14 -9.60 -8.35 -15.02
CA ASP A 14 -8.21 -8.80 -14.88
C ASP A 14 -7.87 -9.30 -13.46
N VAL A 15 -8.81 -9.16 -12.52
CA VAL A 15 -8.63 -9.51 -11.11
C VAL A 15 -9.66 -10.52 -10.67
N THR A 16 -9.27 -11.42 -9.76
CA THR A 16 -10.16 -12.46 -9.23
C THR A 16 -11.35 -11.90 -8.44
N SER A 17 -11.22 -10.69 -7.90
CA SER A 17 -12.28 -9.99 -7.18
C SER A 17 -12.05 -8.48 -7.25
N TYR A 18 -13.12 -7.73 -7.48
CA TYR A 18 -13.12 -6.27 -7.54
C TYR A 18 -14.13 -5.71 -6.54
N TYR A 19 -13.72 -4.73 -5.74
CA TYR A 19 -14.56 -4.12 -4.70
C TYR A 19 -14.49 -2.60 -4.80
N SER A 20 -15.61 -1.95 -5.16
CA SER A 20 -15.72 -0.48 -5.18
C SER A 20 -16.94 0.07 -4.45
N ALA A 21 -17.99 -0.73 -4.26
CA ALA A 21 -19.18 -0.30 -3.51
C ALA A 21 -18.88 -0.14 -2.00
N PRO A 22 -19.42 0.90 -1.31
CA PRO A 22 -19.12 1.15 0.11
C PRO A 22 -19.40 -0.04 1.06
N SER A 23 -20.46 -0.81 0.80
CA SER A 23 -20.76 -2.04 1.55
C SER A 23 -19.65 -3.08 1.39
N ASP A 24 -19.16 -3.24 0.17
CA ASP A 24 -18.16 -4.23 -0.19
C ASP A 24 -16.79 -3.83 0.38
N LEU A 25 -16.47 -2.54 0.35
CA LEU A 25 -15.26 -1.98 0.99
C LEU A 25 -15.26 -2.25 2.51
N SER A 26 -16.41 -2.07 3.16
CA SER A 26 -16.54 -2.36 4.59
C SER A 26 -16.41 -3.86 4.89
N ASN A 27 -17.00 -4.70 4.04
CA ASN A 27 -16.93 -6.15 4.18
C ASN A 27 -15.51 -6.68 3.94
N ILE A 28 -14.82 -6.21 2.90
CA ILE A 28 -13.46 -6.68 2.60
C ILE A 28 -12.45 -6.26 3.66
N ARG A 29 -12.64 -5.07 4.29
CA ARG A 29 -11.87 -4.67 5.48
C ARG A 29 -11.93 -5.74 6.57
N LEU A 30 -13.13 -6.19 6.93
CA LEU A 30 -13.32 -7.24 7.94
C LEU A 30 -12.74 -8.59 7.47
N GLY A 31 -12.92 -8.89 6.18
CA GLY A 31 -12.41 -10.09 5.54
C GLY A 31 -10.88 -10.21 5.59
N PHE A 32 -10.13 -9.11 5.54
CA PHE A 32 -8.67 -9.15 5.64
C PHE A 32 -8.18 -9.78 6.94
N LYS A 33 -8.69 -9.30 8.09
CA LYS A 33 -8.29 -9.84 9.40
C LYS A 33 -8.69 -11.31 9.53
N GLN A 34 -9.89 -11.67 9.09
CA GLN A 34 -10.37 -13.05 9.13
C GLN A 34 -9.52 -13.99 8.26
N GLU A 35 -9.17 -13.57 7.04
CA GLU A 35 -8.32 -14.35 6.14
C GLU A 35 -6.91 -14.55 6.74
N ILE A 36 -6.30 -13.49 7.27
CA ILE A 36 -4.97 -13.55 7.89
C ILE A 36 -4.97 -14.49 9.10
N GLU A 37 -5.94 -14.36 10.00
CA GLU A 37 -6.03 -15.21 11.20
C GLU A 37 -6.33 -16.67 10.83
N ALA A 38 -7.24 -16.93 9.88
CA ALA A 38 -7.51 -18.29 9.40
C ALA A 38 -6.25 -18.96 8.84
N ARG A 39 -5.42 -18.23 8.08
CA ARG A 39 -4.13 -18.75 7.59
C ARG A 39 -3.13 -18.97 8.72
N LYS A 40 -3.02 -18.06 9.69
CA LYS A 40 -2.14 -18.20 10.86
C LYS A 40 -2.50 -19.43 11.71
N ASN A 41 -3.79 -19.74 11.80
CA ASN A 41 -4.31 -20.88 12.56
C ASN A 41 -4.26 -22.21 11.77
N GLY A 42 -3.84 -22.20 10.50
CA GLY A 42 -3.84 -23.37 9.64
C GLY A 42 -5.22 -23.81 9.13
N GLU A 43 -6.24 -22.96 9.29
CA GLU A 43 -7.59 -23.19 8.77
C GLU A 43 -7.66 -22.96 7.25
N LYS A 44 -6.72 -22.17 6.71
CA LYS A 44 -6.54 -21.92 5.27
C LYS A 44 -5.08 -22.12 4.87
N SER A 45 -4.86 -22.62 3.65
CA SER A 45 -3.52 -22.85 3.11
C SER A 45 -2.76 -21.52 2.90
N ILE A 46 -1.44 -21.57 3.14
CA ILE A 46 -0.50 -20.48 2.83
C ILE A 46 0.26 -20.71 1.52
N GLU A 47 0.05 -21.84 0.84
CA GLU A 47 0.69 -22.13 -0.45
C GLU A 47 0.21 -21.17 -1.55
N GLU A 48 -1.07 -20.79 -1.51
CA GLU A 48 -1.65 -19.81 -2.42
C GLU A 48 -1.24 -18.38 -2.03
N CYS A 49 -0.53 -17.71 -2.95
CA CYS A 49 -0.22 -16.29 -2.82
C CYS A 49 -1.44 -15.44 -3.18
N LYS A 50 -1.86 -14.57 -2.26
CA LYS A 50 -2.90 -13.56 -2.54
C LYS A 50 -2.28 -12.19 -2.68
N ILE A 51 -2.45 -11.56 -3.83
CA ILE A 51 -2.02 -10.19 -4.07
C ILE A 51 -3.24 -9.27 -3.98
N VAL A 52 -3.20 -8.32 -3.05
CA VAL A 52 -4.27 -7.34 -2.84
C VAL A 52 -3.75 -5.97 -3.24
N PHE A 53 -4.31 -5.46 -4.33
CA PHE A 53 -4.13 -4.05 -4.71
C PHE A 53 -5.19 -3.19 -4.03
N ILE A 54 -4.78 -2.19 -3.26
CA ILE A 54 -5.65 -1.18 -2.67
C ILE A 54 -5.34 0.16 -3.34
N ASN A 55 -6.24 0.58 -4.22
CA ASN A 55 -6.16 1.86 -4.89
C ASN A 55 -6.65 2.97 -3.95
N ASN A 56 -5.80 3.98 -3.74
CA ASN A 56 -6.01 5.06 -2.78
C ASN A 56 -6.33 4.56 -1.36
N ILE A 57 -5.30 4.13 -0.63
CA ILE A 57 -5.40 3.64 0.75
C ILE A 57 -6.01 4.67 1.71
N LYS A 58 -5.79 5.96 1.47
CA LYS A 58 -6.36 7.04 2.28
C LYS A 58 -7.87 7.07 2.14
N ARG A 59 -8.37 7.01 0.89
CA ARG A 59 -9.80 6.99 0.61
C ARG A 59 -10.45 5.72 1.15
N PHE A 60 -9.81 4.56 0.97
CA PHE A 60 -10.27 3.31 1.57
C PHE A 60 -10.42 3.46 3.10
N ASN A 61 -9.38 3.96 3.77
CA ASN A 61 -9.42 4.18 5.21
C ASN A 61 -10.50 5.18 5.65
N GLN A 62 -10.72 6.27 4.91
CA GLN A 62 -11.79 7.22 5.21
C GLN A 62 -13.18 6.60 5.15
N LEU A 63 -13.41 5.68 4.20
CA LEU A 63 -14.70 5.01 4.03
C LEU A 63 -14.91 3.89 5.04
N THR A 64 -13.85 3.14 5.33
CA THR A 64 -13.98 1.93 6.16
C THR A 64 -13.60 2.15 7.62
N GLY A 65 -12.81 3.18 7.96
CA GLY A 65 -12.33 3.45 9.31
C GLY A 65 -11.40 2.36 9.85
N MET A 66 -10.31 2.06 9.13
CA MET A 66 -9.31 1.12 9.63
C MET A 66 -8.57 1.70 10.84
N THR A 67 -8.36 0.85 11.82
CA THR A 67 -7.56 1.13 13.01
C THR A 67 -6.07 0.88 12.75
N GLU A 68 -5.21 1.41 13.63
CA GLU A 68 -3.77 1.11 13.60
C GLU A 68 -3.46 -0.39 13.70
N ASP A 69 -4.24 -1.15 14.49
CA ASP A 69 -4.09 -2.60 14.62
C ASP A 69 -4.38 -3.29 13.29
N GLU A 70 -5.47 -2.91 12.62
CA GLU A 70 -5.83 -3.46 11.32
C GLU A 70 -4.77 -3.15 10.26
N ILE A 71 -4.21 -1.94 10.25
CA ILE A 71 -3.10 -1.58 9.35
C ILE A 71 -1.87 -2.45 9.65
N ARG A 72 -1.49 -2.60 10.93
CA ARG A 72 -0.36 -3.43 11.31
C ARG A 72 -0.56 -4.89 10.88
N VAL A 73 -1.73 -5.46 11.16
CA VAL A 73 -2.06 -6.84 10.78
C VAL A 73 -1.99 -7.00 9.27
N LEU A 74 -2.60 -6.07 8.51
CA LEU A 74 -2.67 -6.12 7.06
C LEU A 74 -1.27 -6.09 6.41
N PHE A 75 -0.42 -5.14 6.80
CA PHE A 75 0.89 -4.94 6.17
C PHE A 75 2.02 -5.80 6.77
N ASN A 76 1.98 -6.14 8.06
CA ASN A 76 3.05 -6.91 8.71
C ASN A 76 2.76 -8.41 8.77
N GLU A 77 1.53 -8.79 9.14
CA GLU A 77 1.19 -10.19 9.35
C GLU A 77 0.75 -10.87 8.05
N GLY A 78 0.11 -10.12 7.13
CA GLY A 78 -0.30 -10.64 5.82
C GLY A 78 0.84 -11.30 5.04
N GLN A 79 1.99 -10.64 4.95
CA GLN A 79 3.16 -11.17 4.23
C GLN A 79 3.66 -12.51 4.79
N LYS A 80 3.55 -12.73 6.11
CA LYS A 80 3.99 -13.98 6.77
C LYS A 80 3.11 -15.18 6.40
N VAL A 81 1.89 -14.91 5.92
CA VAL A 81 0.92 -15.92 5.48
C VAL A 81 0.63 -15.82 3.98
N ASN A 82 1.61 -15.33 3.20
CA ASN A 82 1.55 -15.26 1.74
C ASN A 82 0.39 -14.39 1.20
N ILE A 83 0.08 -13.30 1.91
CA ILE A 83 -0.82 -12.24 1.46
C ILE A 83 0.02 -10.97 1.26
N ILE A 84 0.14 -10.52 0.02
CA ILE A 84 0.95 -9.36 -0.36
C ILE A 84 0.03 -8.17 -0.61
N ILE A 85 0.27 -7.08 0.10
CA ILE A 85 -0.52 -5.85 -0.01
C ILE A 85 0.27 -4.83 -0.81
N ILE A 86 -0.34 -4.34 -1.89
CA ILE A 86 0.17 -3.23 -2.70
C ILE A 86 -0.83 -2.09 -2.54
N ALA A 87 -0.41 -1.00 -1.89
CA ALA A 87 -1.27 0.15 -1.63
C ALA A 87 -0.74 1.37 -2.38
N SER A 88 -1.65 2.09 -3.05
CA SER A 88 -1.34 3.35 -3.73
C SER A 88 -1.97 4.55 -3.01
N GLY A 89 -1.49 5.74 -3.31
CA GLY A 89 -2.06 6.99 -2.85
C GLY A 89 -1.15 8.17 -3.18
N LEU A 90 -1.65 9.39 -2.99
CA LEU A 90 -0.83 10.58 -3.10
C LEU A 90 0.23 10.58 -1.99
N TYR A 91 1.40 11.18 -2.26
CA TYR A 91 2.47 11.28 -1.27
C TYR A 91 1.99 11.95 0.03
N SER A 92 1.25 13.06 -0.09
CA SER A 92 0.69 13.81 1.04
C SER A 92 -0.38 13.05 1.84
N ASP A 93 -0.97 12.01 1.24
CA ASP A 93 -2.03 11.18 1.84
C ASP A 93 -1.49 9.85 2.38
N THR A 94 -0.21 9.56 2.16
CA THR A 94 0.45 8.31 2.54
C THR A 94 1.71 8.59 3.35
N ILE A 95 2.84 8.78 2.66
CA ILE A 95 4.16 8.88 3.29
C ILE A 95 4.32 10.22 4.03
N GLY A 96 3.91 11.32 3.40
CA GLY A 96 3.98 12.67 3.97
C GLY A 96 2.76 13.05 4.81
N ALA A 97 1.90 12.09 5.15
CA ALA A 97 0.66 12.36 5.88
C ALA A 97 0.89 12.49 7.39
N PHE A 98 0.14 13.40 8.03
CA PHE A 98 0.26 13.65 9.47
C PHE A 98 -0.62 12.76 10.34
N ASP A 99 -1.62 12.09 9.77
CA ASP A 99 -2.53 11.22 10.51
C ASP A 99 -1.85 9.95 11.02
N ARG A 100 -2.47 9.38 12.04
CA ARG A 100 -1.87 8.34 12.87
C ARG A 100 -1.77 7.01 12.12
N GLU A 101 -2.80 6.71 11.34
CA GLU A 101 -2.94 5.52 10.51
C GLU A 101 -1.87 5.47 9.41
N SER A 102 -1.68 6.58 8.70
CA SER A 102 -0.65 6.68 7.66
C SER A 102 0.76 6.56 8.24
N LYS A 103 1.01 7.19 9.40
CA LYS A 103 2.27 7.00 10.15
C LYS A 103 2.49 5.56 10.59
N MET A 104 1.45 4.85 11.01
CA MET A 104 1.53 3.43 11.36
C MET A 104 1.89 2.60 10.13
N MET A 105 1.26 2.86 8.98
CA MET A 105 1.58 2.19 7.71
C MET A 105 3.06 2.39 7.33
N VAL A 106 3.53 3.63 7.30
CA VAL A 106 4.93 3.98 6.98
C VAL A 106 5.93 3.26 7.89
N ARG A 107 5.63 3.16 9.19
CA ARG A 107 6.50 2.44 10.16
C ARG A 107 6.46 0.93 10.03
N THR A 108 5.42 0.40 9.39
CA THR A 108 5.19 -1.05 9.26
C THR A 108 5.83 -1.62 8.00
N ILE A 109 5.83 -0.85 6.90
CA ILE A 109 6.38 -1.27 5.62
C ILE A 109 7.88 -0.96 5.52
N ASN A 110 8.61 -1.75 4.74
CA ASN A 110 10.04 -1.56 4.47
C ASN A 110 10.34 -1.30 2.98
N GLN A 111 9.31 -1.29 2.14
CA GLN A 111 9.40 -1.08 0.70
C GLN A 111 8.44 0.01 0.24
N ALA A 112 8.91 0.87 -0.67
CA ALA A 112 8.10 1.92 -1.27
C ALA A 112 8.61 2.29 -2.68
N LEU A 113 7.70 2.72 -3.54
CA LEU A 113 7.99 3.43 -4.78
C LEU A 113 7.54 4.87 -4.60
N ILE A 114 8.48 5.82 -4.67
CA ILE A 114 8.21 7.22 -4.34
C ILE A 114 8.55 8.12 -5.54
N SER A 115 7.53 8.78 -6.08
CA SER A 115 7.67 9.82 -7.12
C SER A 115 7.87 11.21 -6.51
N HIS A 116 8.81 11.32 -5.57
CA HIS A 116 9.22 12.55 -4.89
C HIS A 116 10.75 12.54 -4.75
N LYS A 117 11.39 13.72 -4.68
CA LYS A 117 12.83 13.82 -4.40
C LYS A 117 13.24 13.02 -3.18
N ILE A 118 14.38 12.34 -3.24
CA ILE A 118 14.82 11.46 -2.16
C ILE A 118 15.21 12.26 -0.90
N SER A 119 15.70 13.50 -1.06
CA SER A 119 16.01 14.37 0.08
C SER A 119 14.80 15.05 0.71
N GLU A 120 13.64 15.08 0.04
CA GLU A 120 12.42 15.73 0.54
C GLU A 120 11.37 14.74 1.06
N GLN A 121 11.58 13.43 0.88
CA GLN A 121 10.66 12.41 1.36
C GLN A 121 10.87 12.02 2.83
N GLU A 122 9.82 11.55 3.50
CA GLU A 122 9.80 11.23 4.94
C GLU A 122 9.90 9.72 5.26
N PHE A 123 9.97 8.85 4.24
CA PHE A 123 10.05 7.40 4.40
C PHE A 123 11.39 6.93 4.97
N ILE A 124 12.51 7.47 4.46
CA ILE A 124 13.86 7.20 4.98
C ILE A 124 14.63 8.49 5.21
N ARG A 125 15.62 8.46 6.11
CA ARG A 125 16.52 9.60 6.33
C ARG A 125 17.62 9.60 5.27
N VAL A 126 17.72 10.69 4.51
CA VAL A 126 18.82 10.94 3.58
C VAL A 126 19.40 12.32 3.89
N LYS A 127 20.70 12.51 3.62
CA LYS A 127 21.31 13.84 3.75
C LYS A 127 20.69 14.79 2.72
N ASP A 128 20.37 16.00 3.15
CA ASP A 128 19.91 17.07 2.26
C ASP A 128 20.89 17.25 1.09
N ARG A 129 20.36 17.29 -0.13
CA ARG A 129 21.13 17.48 -1.35
C ARG A 129 20.71 18.79 -1.99
N PHE A 130 21.46 19.84 -1.70
CA PHE A 130 21.27 21.12 -2.38
C PHE A 130 21.43 20.93 -3.89
N GLY A 131 20.41 21.33 -4.66
CA GLY A 131 20.38 21.16 -6.11
C GLY A 131 19.98 19.77 -6.60
N GLU A 132 19.33 18.93 -5.79
CA GLU A 132 18.72 17.70 -6.29
C GLU A 132 17.72 18.02 -7.43
N PRO A 133 17.89 17.41 -8.62
CA PRO A 133 16.99 17.66 -9.73
C PRO A 133 15.60 17.09 -9.47
N GLU A 134 14.58 17.76 -9.99
CA GLU A 134 13.22 17.20 -10.04
C GLU A 134 13.21 15.86 -10.78
N LEU A 135 12.33 14.96 -10.35
CA LEU A 135 12.08 13.71 -11.05
C LEU A 135 11.35 14.00 -12.36
N LYS A 136 11.82 13.38 -13.45
CA LYS A 136 11.11 13.40 -14.74
C LYS A 136 9.90 12.47 -14.68
N VAL A 137 9.00 12.61 -15.64
CA VAL A 137 7.85 11.71 -15.81
C VAL A 137 8.32 10.25 -15.84
N GLY A 138 7.69 9.41 -15.00
CA GLY A 138 8.01 8.00 -14.85
C GLY A 138 9.26 7.70 -14.03
N GLU A 139 10.05 8.70 -13.59
CA GLU A 139 11.14 8.49 -12.66
C GLU A 139 10.63 8.44 -11.22
N MET A 140 11.18 7.52 -10.44
CA MET A 140 10.84 7.34 -9.02
C MET A 140 12.01 6.71 -8.26
N TYR A 141 11.94 6.74 -6.94
CA TYR A 141 12.84 6.00 -6.08
C TYR A 141 12.19 4.71 -5.61
N TYR A 142 12.83 3.57 -5.91
CA TYR A 142 12.56 2.32 -5.23
C TYR A 142 13.36 2.30 -3.94
N ILE A 143 12.67 2.10 -2.83
CA ILE A 143 13.27 1.99 -1.51
C ILE A 143 13.00 0.59 -0.97
N ASN A 144 14.03 -0.05 -0.44
CA ASN A 144 13.95 -1.35 0.20
C ASN A 144 14.96 -1.41 1.36
N ASN A 145 14.49 -1.68 2.57
CA ASN A 145 15.34 -1.82 3.76
C ASN A 145 16.35 -0.66 3.95
N GLN A 146 15.87 0.59 3.86
CA GLN A 146 16.67 1.83 3.99
C GLN A 146 17.67 2.10 2.85
N GLU A 147 17.78 1.22 1.86
CA GLU A 147 18.51 1.47 0.62
C GLU A 147 17.55 2.00 -0.45
N TYR A 148 18.06 2.84 -1.36
CA TYR A 148 17.26 3.41 -2.45
C TYR A 148 17.98 3.37 -3.79
N GLN A 149 17.20 3.19 -4.85
CA GLN A 149 17.65 3.25 -6.23
C GLN A 149 16.68 4.11 -7.04
N LYS A 150 17.22 5.03 -7.85
CA LYS A 150 16.42 5.76 -8.84
C LYS A 150 16.11 4.81 -9.99
N ILE A 151 14.83 4.66 -10.31
CA ILE A 151 14.34 3.84 -11.42
C ILE A 151 13.49 4.70 -12.37
N LYS A 152 13.27 4.21 -13.58
CA LYS A 152 12.33 4.77 -14.54
C LYS A 152 11.35 3.67 -14.96
N LEU A 153 10.06 3.94 -14.86
CA LEU A 153 9.03 3.03 -15.35
C LEU A 153 9.20 2.82 -16.87
N MET A 154 8.99 1.59 -17.30
CA MET A 154 8.88 1.27 -18.73
C MET A 154 7.55 1.83 -19.24
N GLU A 155 7.59 2.50 -20.39
CA GLU A 155 6.36 2.89 -21.11
C GLU A 155 5.77 1.61 -21.73
N GLY A 156 4.48 1.39 -21.48
CA GLY A 156 3.69 0.29 -22.05
C GLY A 156 2.98 0.71 -23.32
#